data_AF-A0AAW1YH32-F1
#
_entry.id   AF-A0AAW1YH32-F1
#
_cell.length_a   1.000
_cell.length_b   1.000
_cell.length_c   1.000
_cell.angle_alpha   90.00
_cell.angle_beta   90.00
_cell.angle_gamma   90.00
#
_symmetry.space_group_name_H-M   'P 1'
#
loop_
_entity.id
_entity.type
_entity.pdbx_description
1 polymer ?
#
loop_
_entity_poly.entity_id
_entity_poly.type
_entity_poly.pdbx_seq_one_letter_code
_entity_poly.pdbx_strand_id
1 'polypeptide(L)'
;MKEMMKNHDQALSNGTSTAGIVDAEVESRVSSSRISCLLASEDRDYLLSPSGNQVKVSDLDGKIIGLYFSANWYPPCWNFNQVLVGIYNQLKNSNTTGSSFEIVYVSSDEDSEAFTTYFACMPWLAIPFSDLETKKALSRKFEIEGIPSLVILQPSDNKDEDEATLHDGVELIYRHGVHAFPFTKQRLEQLHKEEKEKHDNQTLTNLLTNHDRDYVLGHPTPNQGACGFIERQDNWTLLLSSMHHAMAALPFEDPNIKELVKHFDVKAIPCLVILGPDGKTVTKQGRNLINLYRENAYPFTDAKLEILEKKMDEEAKSLPRSVYHRGHRHELNLVSEGKGGGPFICCDCDEQGCGWAYQCLECGYEVHPSVSRLRLLLLPTASMRDSSINSVQVRINVADCTARLIC
;
A
#
# COMPACT_ATOMS: atom_id res chain seq x y z
N MET A 1 1.27 19.23 -76.57
CA MET A 1 1.17 19.89 -75.24
C MET A 1 2.12 21.09 -75.29
N LYS A 2 1.72 22.27 -74.81
CA LYS A 2 2.33 23.55 -75.25
C LYS A 2 3.81 23.71 -74.88
N GLU A 3 4.60 24.17 -75.84
CA GLU A 3 6.00 24.58 -75.67
C GLU A 3 6.20 26.01 -76.20
N MET A 4 6.95 26.80 -75.43
CA MET A 4 7.64 28.08 -75.71
C MET A 4 7.03 29.16 -76.64
N MET A 5 6.88 30.36 -76.07
CA MET A 5 7.02 31.65 -76.80
C MET A 5 7.94 32.63 -76.05
N LYS A 6 9.10 32.90 -76.67
CA LYS A 6 9.78 34.21 -76.84
C LYS A 6 9.54 35.39 -75.87
N ASN A 7 10.64 35.93 -75.31
CA ASN A 7 11.25 37.27 -75.57
C ASN A 7 12.29 37.56 -74.45
N HIS A 8 13.55 37.96 -74.68
CA HIS A 8 14.19 39.15 -75.32
C HIS A 8 14.32 40.38 -74.41
N ASP A 9 15.53 40.97 -74.41
CA ASP A 9 15.94 42.32 -73.96
C ASP A 9 15.85 42.68 -72.47
N GLN A 10 16.65 43.62 -71.91
CA GLN A 10 18.02 44.12 -72.17
C GLN A 10 18.49 44.86 -70.90
N ALA A 11 19.78 45.13 -70.71
CA ALA A 11 20.35 45.70 -69.47
C ALA A 11 20.09 47.21 -69.27
N LEU A 12 20.00 47.67 -67.99
CA LEU A 12 20.93 48.67 -67.39
C LEU A 12 20.53 49.21 -65.98
N SER A 13 21.54 49.28 -65.10
CA SER A 13 21.81 50.28 -64.03
C SER A 13 20.71 50.80 -63.06
N ASN A 14 20.88 50.57 -61.74
CA ASN A 14 21.38 51.58 -60.76
C ASN A 14 21.14 51.19 -59.28
N GLY A 15 22.02 51.65 -58.38
CA GLY A 15 21.61 52.12 -57.04
C GLY A 15 21.65 51.15 -55.83
N THR A 16 22.82 51.06 -55.19
CA THR A 16 23.07 51.15 -53.72
C THR A 16 22.03 50.66 -52.70
N SER A 17 22.42 49.70 -51.83
CA SER A 17 22.44 49.81 -50.33
C SER A 17 22.13 48.51 -49.55
N THR A 18 22.96 48.30 -48.52
CA THR A 18 22.71 47.66 -47.21
C THR A 18 22.48 46.15 -47.05
N ALA A 19 23.19 45.63 -46.03
CA ALA A 19 22.92 44.45 -45.20
C ALA A 19 23.04 43.04 -45.83
N GLY A 20 24.23 42.44 -45.64
CA GLY A 20 24.47 41.01 -45.74
C GLY A 20 25.60 40.59 -44.80
N ILE A 21 25.51 39.35 -44.29
CA ILE A 21 26.33 38.68 -43.26
C ILE A 21 25.78 38.84 -41.84
N VAL A 22 24.81 37.97 -41.54
CA VAL A 22 24.66 37.33 -40.23
C VAL A 22 24.94 35.84 -40.47
N ASP A 23 26.16 35.40 -40.20
CA ASP A 23 26.47 33.96 -40.22
C ASP A 23 25.80 33.31 -39.00
N ALA A 24 25.16 32.17 -39.24
CA ALA A 24 24.30 31.53 -38.27
C ALA A 24 25.11 30.89 -37.13
N GLU A 25 24.92 31.36 -35.90
CA GLU A 25 25.13 30.52 -34.74
C GLU A 25 24.16 29.35 -34.81
N VAL A 26 24.70 28.16 -35.05
CA VAL A 26 23.97 26.90 -34.94
C VAL A 26 23.77 26.65 -33.45
N GLU A 27 22.68 27.18 -32.88
CA GLU A 27 22.18 26.76 -31.58
C GLU A 27 21.91 25.25 -31.63
N SER A 28 22.84 24.45 -31.10
CA SER A 28 22.60 23.04 -30.85
C SER A 28 21.59 22.93 -29.71
N ARG A 29 20.31 22.94 -30.05
CA ARG A 29 19.22 22.57 -29.13
C ARG A 29 19.36 21.10 -28.76
N VAL A 30 20.16 20.84 -27.72
CA VAL A 30 20.20 19.56 -27.02
C VAL A 30 18.78 19.29 -26.56
N SER A 31 18.19 18.19 -27.04
CA SER A 31 16.89 17.72 -26.57
C SER A 31 17.07 17.27 -25.12
N SER A 32 16.80 18.17 -24.17
CA SER A 32 16.91 17.90 -22.73
C SER A 32 16.05 16.68 -22.39
N SER A 33 16.66 15.68 -21.74
CA SER A 33 15.94 14.49 -21.33
C SER A 33 14.95 14.81 -20.22
N ARG A 34 13.90 13.98 -20.07
CA ARG A 34 12.93 14.09 -18.98
C ARG A 34 13.61 14.13 -17.61
N ILE A 35 14.65 13.32 -17.44
CA ILE A 35 15.45 13.23 -16.20
C ILE A 35 16.27 14.51 -15.99
N SER A 36 16.91 15.05 -17.04
CA SER A 36 17.60 16.34 -16.99
C SER A 36 16.67 17.47 -16.56
N CYS A 37 15.46 17.56 -17.15
CA CYS A 37 14.44 18.57 -16.79
C CYS A 37 13.92 18.45 -15.35
N LEU A 38 14.10 17.31 -14.69
CA LEU A 38 13.63 17.07 -13.32
C LEU A 38 14.74 17.21 -12.27
N LEU A 39 15.96 16.79 -12.61
CA LEU A 39 17.05 16.61 -11.65
C LEU A 39 18.23 17.55 -11.84
N ALA A 40 18.28 18.33 -12.93
CA ALA A 40 19.26 19.40 -13.12
C ALA A 40 18.62 20.79 -12.90
N SER A 41 19.45 21.78 -12.61
CA SER A 41 19.10 23.20 -12.57
C SER A 41 20.11 24.01 -13.39
N GLU A 42 19.89 25.32 -13.56
CA GLU A 42 20.82 26.19 -14.31
C GLU A 42 22.26 26.13 -13.77
N ASP A 43 22.41 25.94 -12.45
CA ASP A 43 23.70 25.88 -11.75
C ASP A 43 24.19 24.46 -11.39
N ARG A 44 23.43 23.40 -11.70
CA ARG A 44 23.77 22.01 -11.29
C ARG A 44 23.34 20.94 -12.29
N ASP A 45 24.33 20.21 -12.82
CA ASP A 45 24.15 19.03 -13.69
C ASP A 45 24.47 17.67 -13.00
N TYR A 46 24.68 17.66 -11.67
CA TYR A 46 25.16 16.47 -10.94
C TYR A 46 24.32 16.10 -9.70
N LEU A 47 24.35 14.81 -9.34
CA LEU A 47 23.86 14.23 -8.09
C LEU A 47 25.04 13.75 -7.23
N LEU A 48 24.80 13.49 -5.94
CA LEU A 48 25.81 12.92 -5.02
C LEU A 48 25.69 11.40 -4.95
N SER A 49 26.82 10.69 -5.02
CA SER A 49 26.91 9.28 -4.61
C SER A 49 27.04 9.14 -3.09
N PRO A 50 26.85 7.94 -2.51
CA PRO A 50 27.08 7.69 -1.08
C PRO A 50 28.52 7.98 -0.63
N SER A 51 29.47 7.92 -1.55
CA SER A 51 30.88 8.26 -1.32
C SER A 51 31.18 9.77 -1.46
N GLY A 52 30.16 10.61 -1.64
CA GLY A 52 30.29 12.06 -1.83
C GLY A 52 30.78 12.49 -3.22
N ASN A 53 30.89 11.57 -4.19
CA ASN A 53 31.32 11.91 -5.55
C ASN A 53 30.15 12.50 -6.35
N GLN A 54 30.47 13.39 -7.28
CA GLN A 54 29.50 13.93 -8.22
C GLN A 54 29.26 12.94 -9.38
N VAL A 55 28.00 12.65 -9.69
CA VAL A 55 27.55 11.80 -10.80
C VAL A 55 26.67 12.64 -11.72
N LYS A 56 26.86 12.61 -13.03
CA LYS A 56 26.08 13.50 -13.91
C LYS A 56 24.64 13.04 -14.04
N VAL A 57 23.72 13.98 -14.14
CA VAL A 57 22.29 13.69 -14.36
C VAL A 57 22.08 12.98 -15.70
N SER A 58 22.88 13.27 -16.73
CA SER A 58 22.89 12.54 -18.00
C SER A 58 23.22 11.05 -17.87
N ASP A 59 23.96 10.65 -16.83
CA ASP A 59 24.32 9.24 -16.61
C ASP A 59 23.11 8.40 -16.16
N LEU A 60 21.96 9.03 -15.91
CA LEU A 60 20.69 8.40 -15.57
C LEU A 60 19.77 8.21 -16.79
N ASP A 61 20.11 8.77 -17.96
CA ASP A 61 19.27 8.68 -19.15
C ASP A 61 19.06 7.23 -19.60
N GLY A 62 17.83 6.90 -19.98
CA GLY A 62 17.42 5.54 -20.38
C GLY A 62 17.24 4.55 -19.22
N LYS A 63 17.44 4.96 -17.95
CA LYS A 63 17.17 4.12 -16.77
C LYS A 63 15.76 4.35 -16.23
N ILE A 64 15.25 3.34 -15.52
CA ILE A 64 14.12 3.48 -14.60
C ILE A 64 14.65 4.18 -13.34
N ILE A 65 14.04 5.30 -12.95
CA ILE A 65 14.49 6.11 -11.82
C ILE A 65 13.46 6.10 -10.70
N GLY A 66 13.87 5.69 -9.50
CA GLY A 66 13.08 5.86 -8.28
C GLY A 66 13.43 7.17 -7.57
N LEU A 67 12.51 8.14 -7.52
CA LEU A 67 12.63 9.33 -6.68
C LEU A 67 12.15 8.99 -5.26
N TYR A 68 13.07 8.86 -4.32
CA TYR A 68 12.77 8.45 -2.95
C TYR A 68 12.69 9.65 -2.02
N PHE A 69 11.49 10.02 -1.57
CA PHE A 69 11.23 11.10 -0.62
C PHE A 69 11.22 10.54 0.80
N SER A 70 12.13 11.01 1.65
CA SER A 70 12.36 10.44 2.97
C SER A 70 13.11 11.39 3.90
N ALA A 71 13.18 11.05 5.19
CA ALA A 71 13.91 11.81 6.20
C ALA A 71 14.35 10.94 7.38
N ASN A 72 15.44 11.34 8.02
CA ASN A 72 16.07 10.74 9.20
C ASN A 72 15.14 10.70 10.41
N TRP A 73 14.34 11.76 10.60
CA TRP A 73 13.53 11.98 11.81
C TRP A 73 12.27 11.10 11.89
N TYR A 74 11.89 10.38 10.82
CA TYR A 74 10.65 9.63 10.76
C TYR A 74 10.89 8.09 10.82
N PRO A 75 10.45 7.38 11.88
CA PRO A 75 10.74 5.94 12.01
C PRO A 75 10.23 5.03 10.87
N PRO A 76 9.05 5.27 10.26
CA PRO A 76 8.62 4.51 9.07
C PRO A 76 9.54 4.66 7.85
N CYS A 77 10.26 5.78 7.71
CA CYS A 77 11.28 5.95 6.68
C CYS A 77 12.43 4.95 6.87
N TRP A 78 12.95 4.80 8.08
CA TRP A 78 13.98 3.82 8.41
C TRP A 78 13.56 2.37 8.09
N ASN A 79 12.33 2.00 8.45
CA ASN A 79 11.79 0.67 8.15
C ASN A 79 11.75 0.40 6.65
N PHE A 80 11.22 1.35 5.87
CA PHE A 80 11.17 1.20 4.41
C PHE A 80 12.55 1.22 3.76
N ASN A 81 13.49 2.04 4.25
CA ASN A 81 14.86 2.10 3.75
C ASN A 81 15.54 0.71 3.80
N GLN A 82 15.40 -0.04 4.90
CA GLN A 82 15.98 -1.39 5.00
C GLN A 82 15.42 -2.34 3.93
N VAL A 83 14.11 -2.28 3.65
CA VAL A 83 13.47 -3.07 2.59
C VAL A 83 13.98 -2.63 1.22
N LEU A 84 14.01 -1.32 0.95
CA LEU A 84 14.40 -0.74 -0.32
C LEU A 84 15.88 -1.01 -0.67
N VAL A 85 16.78 -0.95 0.31
CA VAL A 85 18.20 -1.36 0.17
C VAL A 85 18.30 -2.82 -0.25
N GLY A 86 17.51 -3.71 0.37
CA GLY A 86 17.44 -5.13 0.01
C GLY A 86 17.00 -5.38 -1.44
N ILE A 87 16.01 -4.63 -1.93
CA ILE A 87 15.54 -4.73 -3.33
C ILE A 87 16.53 -4.09 -4.31
N TYR A 88 17.06 -2.90 -3.98
CA TYR A 88 18.05 -2.21 -4.82
C TYR A 88 19.27 -3.10 -5.06
N ASN A 89 19.85 -3.69 -4.01
CA ASN A 89 21.01 -4.57 -4.14
C ASN A 89 20.72 -5.81 -5.01
N GLN A 90 19.52 -6.40 -4.93
CA GLN A 90 19.11 -7.49 -5.82
C GLN A 90 19.03 -7.05 -7.29
N LEU A 91 18.47 -5.86 -7.55
CA LEU A 91 18.37 -5.29 -8.90
C LEU A 91 19.75 -4.92 -9.48
N LYS A 92 20.64 -4.32 -8.69
CA LYS A 92 22.02 -3.97 -9.11
C LYS A 92 22.90 -5.19 -9.38
N ASN A 93 22.75 -6.27 -8.60
CA ASN A 93 23.53 -7.51 -8.75
C ASN A 93 23.03 -8.43 -9.87
N SER A 94 21.89 -8.12 -10.50
CA SER A 94 21.36 -8.86 -11.64
C SER A 94 22.11 -8.50 -12.93
N ASN A 95 22.75 -9.50 -13.55
CA ASN A 95 23.50 -9.37 -14.82
C ASN A 95 22.66 -8.81 -15.98
N THR A 96 21.32 -8.84 -15.90
CA THR A 96 20.40 -8.40 -16.95
C THR A 96 19.84 -6.99 -16.69
N THR A 97 19.87 -6.50 -15.45
CA THR A 97 19.13 -5.28 -15.04
C THR A 97 19.94 -4.30 -14.19
N GLY A 98 21.16 -4.64 -13.78
CA GLY A 98 21.93 -3.83 -12.83
C GLY A 98 22.27 -2.41 -13.28
N SER A 99 22.31 -2.17 -14.59
CA SER A 99 22.55 -0.85 -15.18
C SER A 99 21.28 -0.07 -15.52
N SER A 100 20.09 -0.68 -15.51
CA SER A 100 18.83 -0.05 -15.96
C SER A 100 17.96 0.49 -14.83
N PHE A 101 18.39 0.39 -13.58
CA PHE A 101 17.71 0.96 -12.41
C PHE A 101 18.65 1.84 -11.58
N GLU A 102 18.14 2.98 -11.12
CA GLU A 102 18.81 3.85 -10.16
C GLU A 102 17.79 4.53 -9.22
N ILE A 103 18.22 4.88 -8.01
CA ILE A 103 17.39 5.63 -7.05
C ILE A 103 18.05 6.99 -6.77
N VAL A 104 17.22 8.02 -6.60
CA VAL A 104 17.63 9.37 -6.25
C VAL A 104 16.89 9.80 -4.98
N TYR A 105 17.64 9.95 -3.89
CA TYR A 105 17.14 10.42 -2.61
C TYR A 105 16.83 11.92 -2.65
N VAL A 106 15.60 12.27 -2.25
CA VAL A 106 15.06 13.61 -2.13
C VAL A 106 14.76 13.85 -0.64
N SER A 107 15.69 14.51 0.05
CA SER A 107 15.64 14.67 1.51
C SER A 107 14.60 15.70 1.98
N SER A 108 13.78 15.26 2.95
CA SER A 108 12.90 16.10 3.77
C SER A 108 13.48 16.34 5.18
N ASP A 109 14.80 16.25 5.34
CA ASP A 109 15.51 16.62 6.58
C ASP A 109 15.59 18.15 6.73
N GLU A 110 15.58 18.61 7.98
CA GLU A 110 15.67 20.05 8.31
C GLU A 110 17.11 20.56 8.32
N ASP A 111 18.09 19.68 8.54
CA ASP A 111 19.51 20.01 8.68
C ASP A 111 20.45 19.04 7.94
N SER A 112 21.69 19.48 7.73
CA SER A 112 22.69 18.75 6.95
C SER A 112 23.32 17.55 7.69
N GLU A 113 23.25 17.49 9.02
CA GLU A 113 23.77 16.38 9.83
C GLU A 113 22.80 15.20 9.79
N ALA A 114 21.49 15.46 9.95
CA ALA A 114 20.41 14.51 9.73
C ALA A 114 20.45 13.91 8.31
N PHE A 115 20.57 14.76 7.29
CA PHE A 115 20.75 14.33 5.90
C PHE A 115 21.94 13.39 5.74
N THR A 116 23.12 13.81 6.21
CA THR A 116 24.38 13.05 6.02
C THR A 116 24.32 11.71 6.74
N THR A 117 23.80 11.69 7.97
CA THR A 117 23.66 10.49 8.79
C THR A 117 22.77 9.45 8.13
N TYR A 118 21.63 9.88 7.59
CA TYR A 118 20.66 8.97 6.98
C TYR A 118 21.06 8.55 5.56
N PHE A 119 21.62 9.47 4.76
CA PHE A 119 22.13 9.15 3.42
C PHE A 119 23.32 8.17 3.46
N ALA A 120 24.14 8.17 4.52
CA ALA A 120 25.20 7.17 4.70
C ALA A 120 24.70 5.72 4.80
N CYS A 121 23.39 5.51 5.04
CA CYS A 121 22.74 4.20 5.05
C CYS A 121 22.12 3.81 3.69
N MET A 122 22.39 4.57 2.61
CA MET A 122 21.81 4.38 1.28
C MET A 122 22.89 4.04 0.24
N PRO A 123 22.68 3.05 -0.65
CA PRO A 123 23.61 2.65 -1.71
C PRO A 123 23.40 3.38 -3.06
N TRP A 124 22.53 4.40 -3.09
CA TRP A 124 22.06 5.09 -4.31
C TRP A 124 22.38 6.60 -4.27
N LEU A 125 21.91 7.36 -5.27
CA LEU A 125 22.26 8.78 -5.42
C LEU A 125 21.39 9.70 -4.56
N ALA A 126 21.80 10.95 -4.36
CA ALA A 126 21.00 11.99 -3.72
C ALA A 126 21.08 13.34 -4.44
N ILE A 127 20.01 14.12 -4.35
CA ILE A 127 20.07 15.57 -4.63
C ILE A 127 20.86 16.23 -3.49
N PRO A 128 21.82 17.14 -3.76
CA PRO A 128 22.54 17.84 -2.71
C PRO A 128 21.61 18.51 -1.71
N PHE A 129 21.91 18.40 -0.41
CA PHE A 129 21.06 18.95 0.66
C PHE A 129 20.74 20.44 0.47
N SER A 130 21.72 21.20 -0.02
CA SER A 130 21.64 22.64 -0.32
C SER A 130 20.71 23.00 -1.48
N ASP A 131 20.39 22.07 -2.39
CA ASP A 131 19.48 22.31 -3.51
C ASP A 131 18.01 22.18 -3.04
N LEU A 132 17.59 23.19 -2.29
CA LEU A 132 16.24 23.24 -1.73
C LEU A 132 15.17 23.43 -2.81
N GLU A 133 15.49 24.12 -3.92
CA GLU A 133 14.51 24.44 -4.95
C GLU A 133 14.19 23.23 -5.84
N THR A 134 15.17 22.40 -6.22
CA THR A 134 14.89 21.13 -6.93
C THR A 134 14.06 20.20 -6.02
N LYS A 135 14.43 20.06 -4.74
CA LYS A 135 13.66 19.25 -3.78
C LYS A 135 12.20 19.72 -3.67
N LYS A 136 11.97 21.03 -3.48
CA LYS A 136 10.60 21.63 -3.46
C LYS A 136 9.87 21.52 -4.79
N ALA A 137 10.56 21.59 -5.93
CA ALA A 137 9.94 21.46 -7.24
C ALA A 137 9.44 20.02 -7.46
N LEU A 138 10.24 19.02 -7.11
CA LEU A 138 9.87 17.60 -7.17
C LEU A 138 8.71 17.27 -6.23
N SER A 139 8.78 17.69 -4.95
CA SER A 139 7.69 17.44 -3.99
C SER A 139 6.35 18.04 -4.44
N ARG A 140 6.37 19.22 -5.09
CA ARG A 140 5.17 19.82 -5.68
C ARG A 140 4.71 19.13 -6.96
N LYS A 141 5.63 18.81 -7.88
CA LYS A 141 5.29 18.19 -9.18
C LYS A 141 4.68 16.80 -9.02
N PHE A 142 5.10 16.05 -8.01
CA PHE A 142 4.60 14.70 -7.73
C PHE A 142 3.62 14.62 -6.55
N GLU A 143 3.10 15.77 -6.10
CA GLU A 143 2.06 15.88 -5.06
C GLU A 143 2.38 15.08 -3.78
N ILE A 144 3.61 15.24 -3.28
CA ILE A 144 4.12 14.48 -2.14
C ILE A 144 3.55 15.03 -0.83
N GLU A 145 2.44 14.45 -0.38
CA GLU A 145 1.78 14.80 0.90
C GLU A 145 2.44 14.18 2.14
N GLY A 146 3.23 13.11 1.97
CA GLY A 146 3.83 12.37 3.07
C GLY A 146 5.07 11.56 2.70
N ILE A 147 5.78 11.07 3.72
CA ILE A 147 6.98 10.24 3.59
C ILE A 147 6.85 8.97 4.47
N PRO A 148 7.52 7.85 4.12
CA PRO A 148 8.27 7.63 2.89
C PRO A 148 7.36 7.62 1.66
N SER A 149 7.83 8.19 0.56
CA SER A 149 7.20 8.10 -0.76
C SER A 149 8.24 7.75 -1.82
N LEU A 150 7.86 7.01 -2.85
CA LEU A 150 8.75 6.53 -3.91
C LEU A 150 8.02 6.64 -5.24
N VAL A 151 8.42 7.62 -6.06
CA VAL A 151 7.88 7.81 -7.41
C VAL A 151 8.79 7.12 -8.41
N ILE A 152 8.26 6.22 -9.22
CA ILE A 152 9.02 5.46 -10.23
C ILE A 152 8.77 6.08 -11.60
N LEU A 153 9.84 6.57 -12.22
CA LEU A 153 9.85 7.14 -13.56
C LEU A 153 10.33 6.06 -14.55
N GLN A 154 9.50 5.76 -15.54
CA GLN A 154 9.91 4.91 -16.66
C GLN A 154 10.85 5.67 -17.62
N PRO A 155 11.74 4.95 -18.35
CA PRO A 155 12.50 5.52 -19.45
C PRO A 155 11.59 6.23 -20.46
N SER A 156 12.08 7.31 -21.05
CA SER A 156 11.31 8.23 -21.87
C SER A 156 11.05 7.70 -23.30
N ASP A 157 10.30 6.60 -23.40
CA ASP A 157 9.90 5.98 -24.68
C ASP A 157 8.43 6.26 -25.07
N ASN A 158 7.60 6.74 -24.14
CA ASN A 158 6.19 7.09 -24.37
C ASN A 158 5.94 8.60 -24.37
N LYS A 159 4.96 9.03 -25.16
CA LYS A 159 4.58 10.45 -25.34
C LYS A 159 3.71 11.02 -24.22
N ASP A 160 3.18 10.15 -23.37
CA ASP A 160 2.29 10.48 -22.27
C ASP A 160 3.07 10.38 -20.95
N GLU A 161 3.54 11.53 -20.43
CA GLU A 161 4.40 11.59 -19.23
C GLU A 161 3.74 10.98 -17.98
N ASP A 162 2.42 11.08 -17.87
CA ASP A 162 1.65 10.62 -16.71
C ASP A 162 1.56 9.08 -16.69
N GLU A 163 1.36 8.41 -17.83
CA GLU A 163 1.37 6.94 -17.90
C GLU A 163 2.78 6.34 -17.70
N ALA A 164 3.83 7.16 -17.88
CA ALA A 164 5.23 6.83 -17.59
C ALA A 164 5.66 7.11 -16.13
N THR A 165 4.70 7.32 -15.22
CA THR A 165 4.94 7.67 -13.81
C THR A 165 4.10 6.78 -12.88
N LEU A 166 4.73 6.18 -11.87
CA LEU A 166 4.04 5.45 -10.80
C LEU A 166 4.29 6.14 -9.47
N HIS A 167 3.22 6.59 -8.80
CA HIS A 167 3.33 7.29 -7.51
C HIS A 167 3.38 6.30 -6.32
N ASP A 168 2.77 5.11 -6.45
CA ASP A 168 2.64 4.12 -5.37
C ASP A 168 3.86 3.20 -5.20
N GLY A 169 5.08 3.67 -5.48
CA GLY A 169 6.28 2.83 -5.48
C GLY A 169 6.57 2.16 -4.13
N VAL A 170 6.17 2.77 -3.01
CA VAL A 170 6.29 2.19 -1.66
C VAL A 170 5.44 0.93 -1.52
N GLU A 171 4.16 1.01 -1.91
CA GLU A 171 3.24 -0.14 -1.91
C GLU A 171 3.72 -1.23 -2.87
N LEU A 172 4.15 -0.86 -4.09
CA LEU A 172 4.70 -1.82 -5.06
C LEU A 172 5.91 -2.58 -4.51
N ILE A 173 6.81 -1.91 -3.79
CA ILE A 173 7.98 -2.53 -3.15
C ILE A 173 7.57 -3.43 -1.98
N TYR A 174 6.67 -3.01 -1.10
CA TYR A 174 6.19 -3.86 -0.01
C TYR A 174 5.42 -5.09 -0.52
N ARG A 175 4.55 -4.91 -1.52
CA ARG A 175 3.67 -5.95 -2.04
C ARG A 175 4.37 -6.95 -2.95
N HIS A 176 5.22 -6.48 -3.86
CA HIS A 176 5.81 -7.32 -4.91
C HIS A 176 7.34 -7.39 -4.87
N GLY A 177 8.00 -6.48 -4.15
CA GLY A 177 9.46 -6.43 -4.04
C GLY A 177 10.15 -6.41 -5.40
N VAL A 178 11.18 -7.24 -5.56
CA VAL A 178 11.97 -7.34 -6.80
C VAL A 178 11.12 -7.79 -8.01
N HIS A 179 10.01 -8.51 -7.79
CA HIS A 179 9.18 -9.04 -8.88
C HIS A 179 8.39 -7.98 -9.63
N ALA A 180 8.19 -6.79 -9.04
CA ALA A 180 7.57 -5.64 -9.72
C ALA A 180 8.43 -5.11 -10.86
N PHE A 181 9.75 -5.23 -10.80
CA PHE A 181 10.66 -4.81 -11.87
C PHE A 181 10.30 -5.47 -13.21
N PRO A 182 10.30 -4.76 -14.36
CA PRO A 182 10.76 -3.37 -14.60
C PRO A 182 9.76 -2.25 -14.25
N PHE A 183 8.77 -2.52 -13.41
CA PHE A 183 7.71 -1.58 -13.02
C PHE A 183 6.90 -1.06 -14.21
N THR A 184 6.85 -1.79 -15.32
CA THR A 184 5.99 -1.45 -16.45
C THR A 184 4.55 -1.85 -16.15
N LYS A 185 3.59 -1.09 -16.68
CA LYS A 185 2.15 -1.39 -16.56
C LYS A 185 1.81 -2.85 -16.91
N GLN A 186 2.35 -3.35 -18.01
CA GLN A 186 2.22 -4.76 -18.42
C GLN A 186 2.73 -5.76 -17.35
N ARG A 187 3.84 -5.45 -16.67
CA ARG A 187 4.39 -6.32 -15.61
C ARG A 187 3.51 -6.30 -14.36
N LEU A 188 2.96 -5.14 -14.00
CA LEU A 188 2.04 -5.00 -12.87
C LEU A 188 0.69 -5.69 -13.16
N GLU A 189 0.16 -5.56 -14.38
CA GLU A 189 -1.02 -6.30 -14.84
C GLU A 189 -0.80 -7.82 -14.80
N GLN A 190 0.40 -8.30 -15.18
CA GLN A 190 0.77 -9.71 -15.06
C GLN A 190 0.77 -10.17 -13.59
N LEU A 191 1.41 -9.41 -12.69
CA LEU A 191 1.43 -9.73 -11.26
C LEU A 191 0.02 -9.75 -10.65
N HIS A 192 -0.84 -8.81 -11.03
CA HIS A 192 -2.23 -8.79 -10.60
C HIS A 192 -2.99 -10.03 -11.10
N LYS A 193 -2.74 -10.47 -12.34
CA LYS A 193 -3.31 -11.71 -12.88
C LYS A 193 -2.81 -12.95 -12.13
N GLU A 194 -1.52 -13.02 -11.81
CA GLU A 194 -0.93 -14.09 -10.99
C GLU A 194 -1.52 -14.14 -9.57
N GLU A 195 -1.73 -12.98 -8.91
CA GLU A 195 -2.40 -12.90 -7.61
C GLU A 195 -3.88 -13.29 -7.71
N LYS A 196 -4.58 -12.88 -8.76
CA LYS A 196 -5.98 -13.28 -9.00
C LYS A 196 -6.09 -14.79 -9.23
N GLU A 197 -5.22 -15.39 -10.04
CA GLU A 197 -5.22 -16.84 -10.28
C GLU A 197 -4.94 -17.63 -8.99
N LYS A 198 -4.14 -17.10 -8.05
CA LYS A 198 -3.97 -17.68 -6.71
C LYS A 198 -5.26 -17.61 -5.87
N HIS A 199 -6.01 -16.52 -5.92
CA HIS A 199 -7.32 -16.38 -5.25
C HIS A 199 -8.39 -17.29 -5.88
N ASP A 200 -8.50 -17.30 -7.21
CA ASP A 200 -9.45 -18.13 -7.95
C ASP A 200 -9.17 -19.63 -7.72
N ASN A 201 -7.91 -20.04 -7.53
CA ASN A 201 -7.50 -21.41 -7.18
C ASN A 201 -7.24 -21.65 -5.67
N GLN A 202 -7.66 -20.71 -4.80
CA GLN A 202 -7.50 -20.83 -3.34
C GLN A 202 -8.21 -22.09 -2.79
N THR A 203 -7.52 -22.82 -1.91
CA THR A 203 -8.02 -23.95 -1.12
C THR A 203 -7.34 -23.94 0.26
N LEU A 204 -7.87 -24.66 1.25
CA LEU A 204 -7.21 -24.79 2.56
C LEU A 204 -5.80 -25.38 2.43
N THR A 205 -5.61 -26.38 1.57
CA THR A 205 -4.29 -27.00 1.33
C THR A 205 -3.30 -25.98 0.77
N ASN A 206 -3.68 -25.22 -0.26
CA ASN A 206 -2.79 -24.26 -0.92
C ASN A 206 -2.39 -23.08 0.00
N LEU A 207 -3.27 -22.71 0.95
CA LEU A 207 -2.97 -21.68 1.96
C LEU A 207 -2.09 -22.22 3.10
N LEU A 208 -2.42 -23.42 3.58
CA LEU A 208 -1.93 -23.93 4.86
C LEU A 208 -0.83 -24.97 4.74
N THR A 209 -0.37 -25.32 3.54
CA THR A 209 0.75 -26.25 3.32
C THR A 209 1.78 -25.64 2.39
N ASN A 210 2.98 -26.20 2.38
CA ASN A 210 4.02 -25.91 1.40
C ASN A 210 4.81 -27.19 1.11
N HIS A 211 5.81 -27.11 0.23
CA HIS A 211 6.59 -28.27 -0.18
C HIS A 211 7.34 -29.00 0.96
N ASP A 212 7.59 -28.33 2.08
CA ASP A 212 8.30 -28.88 3.25
C ASP A 212 7.33 -29.28 4.40
N ARG A 213 6.06 -28.85 4.36
CA ARG A 213 5.11 -29.01 5.46
C ARG A 213 3.66 -29.18 5.00
N ASP A 214 3.03 -30.27 5.44
CA ASP A 214 1.63 -30.62 5.24
C ASP A 214 0.74 -30.51 6.51
N TYR A 215 1.34 -30.24 7.68
CA TYR A 215 0.65 -30.22 8.99
C TYR A 215 0.55 -28.82 9.61
N VAL A 216 -0.48 -28.58 10.42
CA VAL A 216 -0.61 -27.39 11.29
C VAL A 216 -0.45 -27.79 12.76
N LEU A 217 0.02 -26.87 13.61
CA LEU A 217 0.14 -27.07 15.05
C LEU A 217 -1.25 -26.94 15.70
N GLY A 218 -1.85 -28.05 16.11
CA GLY A 218 -3.03 -27.99 16.98
C GLY A 218 -2.69 -27.43 18.36
N HIS A 219 -3.63 -26.75 19.01
CA HIS A 219 -3.45 -26.30 20.39
C HIS A 219 -3.07 -27.48 21.29
N PRO A 220 -2.02 -27.38 22.12
CA PRO A 220 -1.67 -28.45 23.04
C PRO A 220 -2.84 -28.68 24.00
N THR A 221 -3.33 -29.92 24.06
CA THR A 221 -4.23 -30.35 25.14
C THR A 221 -3.51 -30.15 26.47
N PRO A 222 -4.11 -29.49 27.47
CA PRO A 222 -3.40 -29.10 28.68
C PRO A 222 -2.96 -30.32 29.49
N ASN A 223 -1.69 -30.69 29.34
CA ASN A 223 -0.98 -31.48 30.32
C ASN A 223 0.50 -31.07 30.35
N GLN A 224 0.85 -30.41 31.45
CA GLN A 224 2.20 -30.14 31.96
C GLN A 224 3.05 -29.11 31.18
N GLY A 225 3.41 -28.02 31.87
CA GLY A 225 4.31 -26.97 31.39
C GLY A 225 3.62 -25.60 31.32
N ALA A 226 3.57 -24.88 32.44
CA ALA A 226 2.92 -23.57 32.49
C ALA A 226 3.71 -22.53 31.69
N CYS A 227 3.03 -21.83 30.77
CA CYS A 227 3.39 -20.48 30.35
C CYS A 227 2.21 -19.57 30.69
N GLY A 228 2.38 -18.71 31.70
CA GLY A 228 1.30 -17.86 32.19
C GLY A 228 1.04 -16.71 31.22
N PHE A 229 -0.09 -16.77 30.51
CA PHE A 229 -0.64 -15.61 29.82
C PHE A 229 -1.63 -14.88 30.73
N ILE A 230 -1.52 -13.55 30.75
CA ILE A 230 -2.33 -12.66 31.58
C ILE A 230 -3.73 -12.57 30.98
N GLU A 231 -4.75 -13.04 31.71
CA GLU A 231 -6.14 -12.88 31.31
C GLU A 231 -6.54 -11.39 31.30
N ARG A 232 -6.71 -10.82 30.10
CA ARG A 232 -7.72 -9.77 29.88
C ARG A 232 -8.99 -10.43 29.37
N GLN A 233 -10.10 -10.21 30.09
CA GLN A 233 -11.43 -10.67 29.69
C GLN A 233 -12.00 -9.77 28.60
N ASP A 234 -11.53 -9.97 27.37
CA ASP A 234 -12.13 -9.37 26.19
C ASP A 234 -13.22 -10.30 25.62
N ASN A 235 -14.26 -9.71 24.99
CA ASN A 235 -15.51 -10.40 24.55
C ASN A 235 -15.31 -11.64 23.65
N TRP A 236 -14.11 -11.84 23.10
CA TRP A 236 -13.70 -12.99 22.27
C TRP A 236 -13.89 -14.35 22.95
N THR A 237 -13.74 -14.41 24.27
CA THR A 237 -13.71 -15.68 25.02
C THR A 237 -15.00 -16.49 24.90
N LEU A 238 -16.18 -15.85 24.83
CA LEU A 238 -17.44 -16.59 24.79
C LEU A 238 -17.73 -17.23 23.43
N LEU A 239 -17.44 -16.55 22.32
CA LEU A 239 -17.60 -17.13 20.98
C LEU A 239 -16.60 -18.27 20.75
N LEU A 240 -15.33 -18.04 21.10
CA LEU A 240 -14.27 -19.04 20.97
C LEU A 240 -14.41 -20.20 21.98
N SER A 241 -15.09 -20.02 23.13
CA SER A 241 -15.29 -21.11 24.09
C SER A 241 -16.14 -22.26 23.56
N SER A 242 -17.08 -21.98 22.65
CA SER A 242 -17.83 -23.01 21.92
C SER A 242 -16.97 -23.76 20.89
N MET A 243 -15.80 -23.21 20.53
CA MET A 243 -14.85 -23.74 19.55
C MET A 243 -13.59 -24.36 20.18
N HIS A 244 -13.62 -24.67 21.49
CA HIS A 244 -12.50 -25.13 22.35
C HIS A 244 -11.68 -26.37 21.88
N HIS A 245 -11.95 -26.93 20.70
CA HIS A 245 -11.25 -28.11 20.15
C HIS A 245 -10.56 -27.88 18.80
N ALA A 246 -10.60 -26.67 18.22
CA ALA A 246 -10.25 -26.46 16.81
C ALA A 246 -9.30 -25.28 16.48
N MET A 247 -8.64 -24.67 17.47
CA MET A 247 -7.57 -23.70 17.16
C MET A 247 -6.30 -24.42 16.72
N ALA A 248 -5.81 -24.05 15.54
CA ALA A 248 -4.53 -24.49 15.00
C ALA A 248 -3.73 -23.30 14.48
N ALA A 249 -2.41 -23.39 14.56
CA ALA A 249 -1.47 -22.37 14.13
C ALA A 249 -0.47 -22.91 13.10
N LEU A 250 0.08 -22.02 12.28
CA LEU A 250 1.32 -22.33 11.56
C LEU A 250 2.50 -22.37 12.55
N PRO A 251 3.56 -23.16 12.26
CA PRO A 251 4.81 -23.05 13.02
C PRO A 251 5.35 -21.62 13.03
N PHE A 252 6.02 -21.24 14.11
CA PHE A 252 6.74 -19.97 14.17
C PHE A 252 7.80 -19.93 13.04
N GLU A 253 7.99 -18.75 12.44
CA GLU A 253 8.85 -18.52 11.26
C GLU A 253 8.45 -19.28 9.97
N ASP A 254 7.29 -19.96 9.92
CA ASP A 254 6.84 -20.61 8.68
C ASP A 254 6.69 -19.60 7.53
N PRO A 255 7.25 -19.89 6.33
CA PRO A 255 7.25 -18.94 5.22
C PRO A 255 5.84 -18.60 4.73
N ASN A 256 4.85 -19.50 4.90
CA ASN A 256 3.46 -19.22 4.51
C ASN A 256 2.87 -18.08 5.34
N ILE A 257 3.37 -17.77 6.53
CA ILE A 257 2.84 -16.63 7.33
C ILE A 257 2.95 -15.33 6.53
N LYS A 258 4.08 -15.09 5.85
CA LYS A 258 4.29 -13.91 5.02
C LYS A 258 3.42 -13.93 3.76
N GLU A 259 3.32 -15.09 3.10
CA GLU A 259 2.45 -15.26 1.93
C GLU A 259 0.96 -15.06 2.28
N LEU A 260 0.50 -15.51 3.46
CA LEU A 260 -0.89 -15.32 3.91
C LEU A 260 -1.20 -13.87 4.26
N VAL A 261 -0.29 -13.18 4.96
CA VAL A 261 -0.40 -11.73 5.22
C VAL A 261 -0.55 -10.96 3.91
N LYS A 262 0.25 -11.28 2.90
CA LYS A 262 0.16 -10.70 1.56
C LYS A 262 -1.14 -11.10 0.84
N HIS A 263 -1.44 -12.40 0.77
CA HIS A 263 -2.59 -12.95 0.05
C HIS A 263 -3.92 -12.38 0.56
N PHE A 264 -4.04 -12.20 1.87
CA PHE A 264 -5.21 -11.59 2.50
C PHE A 264 -5.14 -10.06 2.63
N ASP A 265 -4.04 -9.40 2.25
CA ASP A 265 -3.87 -7.94 2.35
C ASP A 265 -4.02 -7.44 3.80
N VAL A 266 -3.35 -8.12 4.74
CA VAL A 266 -3.46 -7.86 6.19
C VAL A 266 -2.61 -6.65 6.58
N LYS A 267 -3.26 -5.47 6.69
CA LYS A 267 -2.59 -4.18 6.99
C LYS A 267 -2.39 -3.88 8.47
N ALA A 268 -3.16 -4.51 9.35
CA ALA A 268 -3.12 -4.26 10.79
C ALA A 268 -3.49 -5.51 11.60
N ILE A 269 -3.08 -5.55 12.87
CA ILE A 269 -3.40 -6.62 13.81
C ILE A 269 -4.19 -6.07 15.03
N PRO A 270 -5.06 -6.89 15.66
CA PRO A 270 -5.48 -8.22 15.23
C PRO A 270 -6.44 -8.17 14.03
N CYS A 271 -6.25 -9.11 13.10
CA CYS A 271 -7.10 -9.36 11.94
C CYS A 271 -7.83 -10.70 12.12
N LEU A 272 -8.93 -10.92 11.40
CA LEU A 272 -9.59 -12.23 11.32
C LEU A 272 -10.22 -12.40 9.94
N VAL A 273 -9.66 -13.34 9.18
CA VAL A 273 -10.20 -13.80 7.90
C VAL A 273 -11.02 -15.07 8.14
N ILE A 274 -12.22 -15.13 7.57
CA ILE A 274 -13.10 -16.29 7.67
C ILE A 274 -13.10 -17.02 6.34
N LEU A 275 -12.76 -18.31 6.40
CA LEU A 275 -12.72 -19.22 5.25
C LEU A 275 -13.87 -20.24 5.33
N GLY A 276 -14.43 -20.57 4.16
CA GLY A 276 -15.38 -21.66 3.99
C GLY A 276 -14.71 -23.04 4.12
N PRO A 277 -15.49 -24.13 4.25
CA PRO A 277 -14.96 -25.49 4.29
C PRO A 277 -14.20 -25.94 3.02
N ASP A 278 -14.50 -25.30 1.88
CA ASP A 278 -13.78 -25.42 0.60
C ASP A 278 -12.44 -24.66 0.58
N GLY A 279 -12.21 -23.82 1.60
CA GLY A 279 -11.07 -22.93 1.70
C GLY A 279 -11.22 -21.61 0.95
N LYS A 280 -12.41 -21.26 0.44
CA LYS A 280 -12.67 -19.94 -0.15
C LYS A 280 -12.87 -18.88 0.92
N THR A 281 -12.56 -17.63 0.58
CA THR A 281 -12.70 -16.50 1.51
C THR A 281 -14.16 -16.07 1.59
N VAL A 282 -14.78 -16.22 2.76
CA VAL A 282 -16.14 -15.71 3.04
C VAL A 282 -16.07 -14.22 3.39
N THR A 283 -15.10 -13.83 4.25
CA THR A 283 -14.83 -12.41 4.50
C THR A 283 -13.44 -12.18 5.09
N LYS A 284 -12.82 -11.04 4.74
CA LYS A 284 -11.61 -10.52 5.40
C LYS A 284 -11.92 -9.66 6.64
N GLN A 285 -13.20 -9.32 6.85
CA GLN A 285 -13.68 -8.45 7.94
C GLN A 285 -14.31 -9.26 9.09
N GLY A 286 -13.85 -10.48 9.33
CA GLY A 286 -14.42 -11.40 10.33
C GLY A 286 -14.45 -10.82 11.74
N ARG A 287 -13.43 -10.00 12.08
CA ARG A 287 -13.35 -9.27 13.35
C ARG A 287 -14.56 -8.34 13.54
N ASN A 288 -14.90 -7.56 12.52
CA ASN A 288 -15.99 -6.60 12.56
C ASN A 288 -17.35 -7.31 12.56
N LEU A 289 -17.48 -8.37 11.76
CA LEU A 289 -18.69 -9.20 11.72
C LEU A 289 -19.01 -9.81 13.10
N ILE A 290 -18.00 -10.30 13.82
CA ILE A 290 -18.13 -10.81 15.18
C ILE A 290 -18.44 -9.69 16.18
N ASN A 291 -17.74 -8.55 16.11
CA ASN A 291 -17.99 -7.42 17.01
C ASN A 291 -19.44 -6.89 16.89
N LEU A 292 -19.94 -6.77 15.67
CA LEU A 292 -21.24 -6.17 15.38
C LEU A 292 -22.42 -7.13 15.64
N TYR A 293 -22.31 -8.39 15.22
CA TYR A 293 -23.44 -9.33 15.26
C TYR A 293 -23.29 -10.45 16.30
N ARG A 294 -22.10 -10.62 16.90
CA ARG A 294 -21.79 -11.66 17.91
C ARG A 294 -22.17 -13.06 17.42
N GLU A 295 -22.86 -13.86 18.23
CA GLU A 295 -23.36 -15.18 17.84
C GLU A 295 -24.29 -15.16 16.62
N ASN A 296 -24.94 -14.02 16.33
CA ASN A 296 -25.79 -13.87 15.15
C ASN A 296 -24.99 -13.72 13.86
N ALA A 297 -23.67 -13.58 13.90
CA ALA A 297 -22.79 -13.64 12.73
C ALA A 297 -22.72 -15.05 12.14
N TYR A 298 -22.96 -16.08 12.95
CA TYR A 298 -22.93 -17.49 12.55
C TYR A 298 -24.28 -17.91 11.89
N PRO A 299 -24.28 -18.88 10.94
CA PRO A 299 -23.13 -19.51 10.30
C PRO A 299 -22.45 -18.55 9.31
N PHE A 300 -21.11 -18.54 9.28
CA PHE A 300 -20.37 -17.68 8.36
C PHE A 300 -20.47 -18.22 6.92
N THR A 301 -21.44 -17.72 6.17
CA THR A 301 -21.73 -18.07 4.78
C THR A 301 -22.18 -16.84 4.02
N ASP A 302 -21.93 -16.78 2.71
CA ASP A 302 -22.26 -15.61 1.88
C ASP A 302 -23.73 -15.20 2.01
N ALA A 303 -24.65 -16.18 1.98
CA ALA A 303 -26.08 -15.96 2.17
C ALA A 303 -26.43 -15.39 3.57
N LYS A 304 -25.66 -15.73 4.61
CA LYS A 304 -25.85 -15.15 5.95
C LYS A 304 -25.30 -13.73 6.01
N LEU A 305 -24.15 -13.45 5.41
CA LEU A 305 -23.58 -12.10 5.34
C LEU A 305 -24.52 -11.17 4.56
N GLU A 306 -25.06 -11.60 3.42
CA GLU A 306 -26.03 -10.84 2.62
C GLU A 306 -27.31 -10.48 3.43
N ILE A 307 -27.77 -11.36 4.32
CA ILE A 307 -28.89 -11.08 5.24
C ILE A 307 -28.52 -10.03 6.28
N LEU A 308 -27.30 -10.08 6.83
CA LEU A 308 -26.81 -9.15 7.85
C LEU A 308 -26.56 -7.75 7.27
N GLU A 309 -26.02 -7.68 6.05
CA GLU A 309 -25.83 -6.45 5.27
C GLU A 309 -27.17 -5.79 4.94
N LYS A 310 -28.12 -6.53 4.35
CA LYS A 310 -29.48 -6.02 4.08
C LYS A 310 -30.18 -5.52 5.35
N LYS A 311 -30.00 -6.21 6.48
CA LYS A 311 -30.54 -5.75 7.76
C LYS A 311 -29.91 -4.43 8.21
N MET A 312 -28.60 -4.29 8.08
CA MET A 312 -27.87 -3.07 8.41
C MET A 312 -28.31 -1.89 7.52
N ASP A 313 -28.51 -2.12 6.23
CA ASP A 313 -29.02 -1.12 5.28
C ASP A 313 -30.46 -0.67 5.60
N GLU A 314 -31.35 -1.60 5.97
CA GLU A 314 -32.71 -1.24 6.41
C GLU A 314 -32.70 -0.46 7.74
N GLU A 315 -31.84 -0.84 8.69
CA GLU A 315 -31.65 -0.08 9.94
C GLU A 315 -31.08 1.32 9.65
N ALA A 316 -30.12 1.45 8.72
CA ALA A 316 -29.50 2.72 8.35
C ALA A 316 -30.49 3.73 7.74
N LYS A 317 -31.56 3.29 7.07
CA LYS A 317 -32.64 4.18 6.57
C LYS A 317 -33.37 4.93 7.68
N SER A 318 -33.32 4.45 8.93
CA SER A 318 -33.92 5.12 10.09
C SER A 318 -33.00 6.16 10.74
N LEU A 319 -31.72 6.20 10.37
CA LEU A 319 -30.72 7.07 10.96
C LEU A 319 -30.75 8.50 10.37
N PRO A 320 -30.43 9.53 11.17
CA PRO A 320 -30.18 10.88 10.64
C PRO A 320 -29.09 10.89 9.58
N ARG A 321 -29.31 11.61 8.47
CA ARG A 321 -28.29 11.78 7.41
C ARG A 321 -27.03 12.50 7.89
N SER A 322 -27.15 13.31 8.94
CA SER A 322 -26.03 13.98 9.59
C SER A 322 -26.28 14.15 11.08
N VAL A 323 -25.21 14.25 11.86
CA VAL A 323 -25.24 14.45 13.32
C VAL A 323 -24.10 15.36 13.79
N TYR A 324 -24.33 16.04 14.91
CA TYR A 324 -23.27 16.73 15.66
C TYR A 324 -22.74 15.80 16.75
N HIS A 325 -21.44 15.55 16.74
CA HIS A 325 -20.81 14.66 17.72
C HIS A 325 -20.26 15.42 18.93
N ARG A 326 -20.23 14.83 20.12
CA ARG A 326 -19.73 15.54 21.33
C ARG A 326 -18.20 15.64 21.36
N GLY A 327 -17.51 14.65 20.78
CA GLY A 327 -16.06 14.60 20.66
C GLY A 327 -15.49 15.38 19.47
N HIS A 328 -16.34 15.90 18.58
CA HIS A 328 -15.91 16.50 17.31
C HIS A 328 -16.67 17.79 16.99
N ARG A 329 -16.03 18.73 16.27
CA ARG A 329 -16.60 20.07 16.03
C ARG A 329 -17.39 20.21 14.74
N HIS A 330 -17.02 19.47 13.70
CA HIS A 330 -17.71 19.49 12.42
C HIS A 330 -18.94 18.57 12.44
N GLU A 331 -19.85 18.79 11.50
CA GLU A 331 -20.99 17.90 11.26
C GLU A 331 -20.50 16.58 10.65
N LEU A 332 -20.96 15.45 11.18
CA LEU A 332 -20.65 14.13 10.65
C LEU A 332 -21.78 13.67 9.73
N ASN A 333 -21.44 13.20 8.53
CA ASN A 333 -22.39 12.70 7.54
C ASN A 333 -22.49 11.18 7.63
N LEU A 334 -23.70 10.64 7.48
CA LEU A 334 -23.93 9.20 7.41
C LEU A 334 -23.46 8.68 6.05
N VAL A 335 -22.38 7.91 6.05
CA VAL A 335 -21.76 7.30 4.87
C VAL A 335 -21.89 5.79 4.89
N SER A 336 -21.95 5.20 3.71
CA SER A 336 -21.99 3.75 3.48
C SER A 336 -20.74 3.27 2.77
N GLU A 337 -20.58 1.95 2.66
CA GLU A 337 -19.61 1.33 1.76
C GLU A 337 -19.80 1.85 0.32
N GLY A 338 -18.69 2.23 -0.31
CA GLY A 338 -18.65 2.90 -1.62
C GLY A 338 -18.98 4.40 -1.65
N LYS A 339 -19.35 5.05 -0.52
CA LYS A 339 -19.65 6.49 -0.45
C LYS A 339 -18.89 7.27 0.65
N GLY A 340 -17.88 6.64 1.25
CA GLY A 340 -17.06 7.19 2.32
C GLY A 340 -16.87 6.24 3.50
N GLY A 341 -17.82 5.33 3.75
CA GLY A 341 -17.77 4.38 4.86
C GLY A 341 -17.09 3.06 4.49
N GLY A 342 -15.76 3.02 4.51
CA GLY A 342 -15.01 1.77 4.35
C GLY A 342 -14.95 0.95 5.65
N PRO A 343 -13.96 0.06 5.79
CA PRO A 343 -13.41 -0.30 7.09
C PRO A 343 -12.76 0.94 7.72
N PHE A 344 -13.16 1.30 8.93
CA PHE A 344 -12.67 2.49 9.66
C PHE A 344 -12.22 2.15 11.09
N ILE A 345 -11.50 3.06 11.74
CA ILE A 345 -11.24 3.01 13.18
C ILE A 345 -12.09 4.09 13.84
N CYS A 346 -13.00 3.70 14.73
CA CYS A 346 -13.89 4.64 15.40
C CYS A 346 -13.11 5.52 16.37
N CYS A 347 -13.07 6.83 16.12
CA CYS A 347 -12.32 7.80 16.92
C CYS A 347 -12.79 7.93 18.39
N ASP A 348 -13.91 7.31 18.76
CA ASP A 348 -14.51 7.39 20.09
C ASP A 348 -14.22 6.17 20.99
N CYS A 349 -14.11 4.98 20.41
CA CYS A 349 -13.84 3.74 21.15
C CYS A 349 -12.55 3.03 20.73
N ASP A 350 -11.86 3.51 19.69
CA ASP A 350 -10.67 2.88 19.09
C ASP A 350 -10.92 1.46 18.55
N GLU A 351 -12.20 1.08 18.39
CA GLU A 351 -12.60 -0.18 17.79
C GLU A 351 -12.84 -0.02 16.28
N GLN A 352 -12.45 -1.05 15.53
CA GLN A 352 -12.68 -1.11 14.09
C GLN A 352 -14.19 -1.19 13.77
N GLY A 353 -14.62 -0.45 12.76
CA GLY A 353 -15.96 -0.50 12.16
C GLY A 353 -15.90 -0.83 10.67
N CYS A 354 -17.06 -1.14 10.07
CA CYS A 354 -17.22 -1.30 8.63
C CYS A 354 -18.68 -1.05 8.20
N GLY A 355 -18.90 -0.82 6.91
CA GLY A 355 -20.22 -0.63 6.31
C GLY A 355 -20.72 0.80 6.49
N TRP A 356 -21.51 1.06 7.53
CA TRP A 356 -22.04 2.39 7.82
C TRP A 356 -21.23 3.12 8.89
N ALA A 357 -20.96 4.41 8.67
CA ALA A 357 -20.22 5.28 9.58
C ALA A 357 -20.81 6.69 9.61
N TYR A 358 -20.55 7.43 10.69
CA TYR A 358 -20.65 8.89 10.68
C TYR A 358 -19.26 9.49 10.47
N GLN A 359 -19.03 10.10 9.30
CA GLN A 359 -17.74 10.61 8.85
C GLN A 359 -17.75 12.14 8.70
N CYS A 360 -16.72 12.81 9.20
CA CYS A 360 -16.43 14.20 8.88
C CYS A 360 -15.71 14.29 7.54
N LEU A 361 -16.37 14.88 6.54
CA LEU A 361 -15.80 15.05 5.20
C LEU A 361 -14.66 16.10 5.14
N GLU A 362 -14.49 16.91 6.19
CA GLU A 362 -13.43 17.93 6.28
C GLU A 362 -12.11 17.41 6.86
N CYS A 363 -12.14 16.34 7.66
CA CYS A 363 -10.94 15.86 8.38
C CYS A 363 -10.88 14.36 8.67
N GLY A 364 -11.80 13.55 8.13
CA GLY A 364 -11.75 12.08 8.27
C GLY A 364 -12.07 11.53 9.66
N TYR A 365 -12.63 12.33 10.57
CA TYR A 365 -13.08 11.82 11.88
C TYR A 365 -14.30 10.90 11.69
N GLU A 366 -14.20 9.65 12.13
CA GLU A 366 -15.18 8.59 11.90
C GLU A 366 -15.66 7.94 13.20
N VAL A 367 -16.97 7.72 13.35
CA VAL A 367 -17.55 6.98 14.47
C VAL A 367 -18.63 6.01 14.02
N HIS A 368 -18.84 4.93 14.79
CA HIS A 368 -19.92 3.98 14.49
C HIS A 368 -21.30 4.65 14.63
N PRO A 369 -22.30 4.29 13.80
CA PRO A 369 -23.66 4.79 13.94
C PRO A 369 -24.26 4.50 15.33
N SER A 370 -23.90 3.35 15.90
CA SER A 370 -24.32 2.86 17.22
C SER A 370 -23.66 3.58 18.41
N VAL A 371 -22.56 4.32 18.21
CA VAL A 371 -21.93 5.16 19.24
C VAL A 371 -22.75 6.43 19.52
N SER A 372 -23.84 6.65 18.76
CA SER A 372 -24.95 7.54 19.10
C SER A 372 -25.76 7.05 20.33
N ARG A 373 -25.10 6.74 21.45
CA ARG A 373 -25.71 6.78 22.78
C ARG A 373 -26.01 8.24 23.17
N LEU A 374 -26.99 8.80 22.46
CA LEU A 374 -27.84 9.85 23.01
C LEU A 374 -28.28 9.42 24.42
N ARG A 375 -28.10 10.33 25.36
CA ARG A 375 -28.19 10.04 26.79
C ARG A 375 -29.64 9.78 27.21
N LEU A 376 -30.05 8.51 27.23
CA LEU A 376 -31.11 8.02 28.10
C LEU A 376 -30.46 7.16 29.19
N LEU A 377 -30.70 7.55 30.45
CA LEU A 377 -30.01 7.04 31.64
C LEU A 377 -30.54 5.68 32.07
N LEU A 378 -29.66 4.79 32.58
CA LEU A 378 -29.76 3.99 33.84
C LEU A 378 -28.77 2.79 33.86
N LEU A 379 -28.54 2.19 35.04
CA LEU A 379 -27.40 1.30 35.37
C LEU A 379 -27.76 -0.22 35.56
N PRO A 380 -26.79 -1.16 35.56
CA PRO A 380 -27.01 -2.63 35.43
C PRO A 380 -26.58 -3.52 36.62
N THR A 381 -26.93 -4.83 36.59
CA THR A 381 -26.35 -6.00 37.35
C THR A 381 -26.92 -7.35 36.81
N ALA A 382 -26.44 -8.58 37.12
CA ALA A 382 -25.07 -9.13 37.22
C ALA A 382 -25.01 -10.68 37.43
N SER A 383 -24.33 -11.42 36.53
CA SER A 383 -23.42 -12.60 36.78
C SER A 383 -23.89 -13.97 37.35
N MET A 384 -23.38 -15.09 36.76
CA MET A 384 -22.72 -16.32 37.36
C MET A 384 -22.87 -17.58 36.43
N ARG A 385 -21.79 -18.29 35.99
CA ARG A 385 -21.01 -19.44 36.58
C ARG A 385 -21.81 -20.74 36.82
N ASP A 386 -21.34 -22.00 36.64
CA ASP A 386 -20.13 -22.68 36.06
C ASP A 386 -20.38 -24.24 36.11
N SER A 387 -19.59 -25.13 35.44
CA SER A 387 -19.26 -26.56 35.81
C SER A 387 -18.96 -27.56 34.64
N SER A 388 -17.68 -27.96 34.46
CA SER A 388 -17.08 -29.35 34.34
C SER A 388 -17.66 -30.49 33.43
N ILE A 389 -16.91 -31.47 32.84
CA ILE A 389 -15.47 -31.86 32.70
C ILE A 389 -15.25 -32.99 31.62
N ASN A 390 -14.01 -33.18 31.11
CA ASN A 390 -13.37 -34.35 30.39
C ASN A 390 -13.45 -34.54 28.84
N SER A 391 -12.28 -34.74 28.19
CA SER A 391 -12.10 -35.27 26.82
C SER A 391 -10.68 -35.88 26.56
N VAL A 392 -10.43 -36.47 25.37
CA VAL A 392 -9.26 -37.30 24.98
C VAL A 392 -8.73 -36.93 23.58
N GLN A 393 -7.44 -37.15 23.29
CA GLN A 393 -6.78 -36.86 21.99
C GLN A 393 -7.20 -37.81 20.83
N VAL A 394 -7.26 -37.30 19.60
CA VAL A 394 -7.58 -38.05 18.36
C VAL A 394 -6.71 -37.60 17.18
N ARG A 395 -6.32 -38.55 16.29
CA ARG A 395 -5.62 -38.27 15.03
C ARG A 395 -6.60 -37.88 13.92
N ILE A 396 -6.21 -36.94 13.07
CA ILE A 396 -7.02 -36.45 11.94
C ILE A 396 -7.26 -37.60 10.95
N ASN A 397 -8.54 -37.86 10.67
CA ASN A 397 -8.98 -38.60 9.49
C ASN A 397 -9.95 -37.71 8.71
N VAL A 398 -9.90 -37.73 7.38
CA VAL A 398 -10.57 -36.72 6.53
C VAL A 398 -11.98 -37.19 6.17
N ALA A 399 -12.89 -37.09 7.15
CA ALA A 399 -14.33 -37.18 6.95
C ALA A 399 -15.07 -36.38 8.05
N ASP A 400 -16.17 -35.73 7.64
CA ASP A 400 -17.09 -34.89 8.42
C ASP A 400 -16.64 -33.47 8.85
N CYS A 401 -17.63 -32.58 8.82
CA CYS A 401 -17.60 -31.10 8.95
C CYS A 401 -17.12 -30.63 10.34
N THR A 402 -16.65 -29.40 10.58
CA THR A 402 -17.08 -28.06 10.10
C THR A 402 -15.89 -27.06 10.05
N ALA A 403 -16.14 -25.82 9.62
CA ALA A 403 -15.14 -24.78 9.33
C ALA A 403 -14.11 -24.54 10.47
N ARG A 404 -12.83 -24.33 10.07
CA ARG A 404 -11.71 -24.05 10.98
C ARG A 404 -11.38 -22.56 10.98
N LEU A 405 -11.32 -21.95 12.16
CA LEU A 405 -10.77 -20.60 12.33
C LEU A 405 -9.24 -20.66 12.27
N ILE A 406 -8.65 -19.66 11.63
CA ILE A 406 -7.20 -19.46 11.54
C ILE A 406 -6.97 -17.98 11.82
N CYS A 407 -6.34 -17.69 12.96
CA CYS A 407 -5.94 -16.35 13.37
C CYS A 407 -4.52 -16.05 12.88
#